data_AF-A0A239H785-F1
#
_entry.id   AF-A0A239H785-F1
#
_cell.length_a   1.000
_cell.length_b   1.000
_cell.length_c   1.000
_cell.angle_alpha   90.00
_cell.angle_beta   90.00
_cell.angle_gamma   90.00
#
_symmetry.space_group_name_H-M   'P 1'
#
loop_
_entity.id
_entity.type
_entity.pdbx_description
1 polymer ?
#
loop_
_entity_poly.entity_id
_entity_poly.type
_entity_poly.pdbx_seq_one_letter_code
_entity_poly.pdbx_strand_id
1 'polypeptide(L)'
;MFQYASDGPIGRLMIDRPDRRNAIPFDGWAVLRAAIAEVAAARPRALIVQSLAEGVFCAGADLGYLAGLADDVAGRAAFRLAMREAFDALAGLPMPVIAAVDGGCFGAGVALMLACDVVLAGESARFAIPPAKLGITYPQQDVARLVARTGRAQAARLLLGLDAVDGAEAARIGLVERVVPVALVEAERMAGAMAATSPASLTALKRMIARADGPADAASDALFDDSFGSADFREGIAAYHARRAPVFGS
;
A
#
# COMPACT_ATOMS: atom_id res chain seq x y z
N MET A 1 11.94 6.63 -11.64
CA MET A 1 11.83 5.70 -10.50
C MET A 1 10.49 5.80 -9.80
N PHE A 2 10.24 6.73 -8.87
CA PHE A 2 8.88 6.98 -8.36
C PHE A 2 8.39 8.31 -8.90
N GLN A 3 7.15 8.34 -9.37
CA GLN A 3 6.50 9.53 -9.91
C GLN A 3 5.09 9.64 -9.36
N TYR A 4 4.66 10.85 -9.05
CA TYR A 4 3.28 11.15 -8.71
C TYR A 4 2.60 11.84 -9.88
N ALA A 5 1.37 11.43 -10.20
CA ALA A 5 0.47 12.14 -11.09
C ALA A 5 -0.95 12.12 -10.51
N SER A 6 -1.75 13.14 -10.83
CA SER A 6 -3.16 13.19 -10.48
C SER A 6 -4.03 13.34 -11.72
N ASP A 7 -5.20 12.72 -11.67
CA ASP A 7 -6.26 12.83 -12.67
C ASP A 7 -7.58 13.03 -11.94
N GLY A 8 -8.04 14.28 -11.90
CA GLY A 8 -9.15 14.68 -11.05
C GLY A 8 -8.94 14.26 -9.58
N PRO A 9 -9.88 13.49 -8.98
CA PRO A 9 -9.80 13.13 -7.57
C PRO A 9 -8.85 11.97 -7.26
N ILE A 10 -8.28 11.29 -8.25
CA ILE A 10 -7.48 10.07 -8.06
C ILE A 10 -6.00 10.41 -8.27
N GLY A 11 -5.18 10.08 -7.27
CA GLY A 11 -3.73 10.12 -7.37
C GLY A 11 -3.16 8.80 -7.86
N ARG A 12 -2.03 8.85 -8.56
CA ARG A 12 -1.26 7.69 -9.02
C ARG A 12 0.19 7.85 -8.59
N LEU A 13 0.68 6.92 -7.78
CA LEU A 13 2.09 6.75 -7.46
C LEU A 13 2.64 5.61 -8.31
N MET A 14 3.55 5.94 -9.22
CA MET A 14 4.01 5.05 -10.28
C MET A 14 5.46 4.67 -10.06
N ILE A 15 5.77 3.38 -10.22
CA ILE A 15 7.12 2.84 -10.21
C ILE A 15 7.59 2.59 -11.64
N ASP A 16 8.69 3.20 -12.02
CA ASP A 16 9.24 3.21 -13.38
C ASP A 16 10.78 3.16 -13.34
N ARG A 17 11.31 1.93 -13.33
CA ARG A 17 12.72 1.57 -13.51
C ARG A 17 12.79 0.17 -14.18
N PRO A 18 12.28 0.03 -15.42
CA PRO A 18 12.07 -1.27 -16.07
C PRO A 18 13.37 -2.05 -16.29
N ASP A 19 14.48 -1.36 -16.57
CA ASP A 19 15.82 -1.93 -16.77
C ASP A 19 16.34 -2.70 -15.55
N ARG A 20 15.78 -2.42 -14.36
CA ARG A 20 16.09 -3.11 -13.10
C ARG A 20 14.87 -3.76 -12.47
N ARG A 21 13.83 -4.05 -13.26
CA ARG A 21 12.59 -4.66 -12.78
C ARG A 21 12.01 -3.93 -11.55
N ASN A 22 12.07 -2.61 -11.57
CA ASN A 22 11.64 -1.73 -10.47
C ASN A 22 12.34 -1.98 -9.13
N ALA A 23 13.54 -2.58 -9.11
CA ALA A 23 14.33 -2.70 -7.89
C ALA A 23 14.66 -1.31 -7.31
N ILE A 24 14.60 -1.17 -5.99
CA ILE A 24 14.73 0.09 -5.25
C ILE A 24 16.18 0.28 -4.78
N PRO A 25 16.94 1.21 -5.40
CA PRO A 25 18.25 1.61 -4.90
C PRO A 25 18.09 2.44 -3.62
N PHE A 26 19.20 2.70 -2.92
CA PHE A 26 19.17 3.39 -1.64
C PHE A 26 18.59 4.81 -1.70
N ASP A 27 18.98 5.59 -2.71
CA ASP A 27 18.43 6.92 -3.00
C ASP A 27 16.95 6.85 -3.41
N GLY A 28 16.52 5.72 -3.97
CA GLY A 28 15.13 5.43 -4.32
C GLY A 28 14.16 5.53 -3.14
N TRP A 29 14.59 5.28 -1.91
CA TRP A 29 13.75 5.45 -0.72
C TRP A 29 13.44 6.92 -0.44
N ALA A 30 14.40 7.82 -0.64
CA ALA A 30 14.19 9.26 -0.52
C ALA A 30 13.27 9.78 -1.64
N VAL A 31 13.44 9.25 -2.87
CA VAL A 31 12.56 9.56 -4.01
C VAL A 31 11.12 9.12 -3.74
N LEU A 32 10.92 7.92 -3.17
CA LEU A 32 9.59 7.45 -2.74
C LEU A 32 8.97 8.38 -1.70
N ARG A 33 9.73 8.77 -0.66
CA ARG A 33 9.25 9.71 0.36
C ARG A 33 8.86 11.08 -0.21
N ALA A 34 9.64 11.60 -1.16
CA ALA A 34 9.32 12.85 -1.83
C ALA A 34 8.00 12.74 -2.61
N ALA A 35 7.81 11.67 -3.39
CA ALA A 35 6.57 11.44 -4.11
C ALA A 35 5.35 11.27 -3.17
N ILE A 36 5.52 10.61 -2.01
CA ILE A 36 4.48 10.51 -0.98
C ILE A 36 4.15 11.89 -0.37
N ALA A 37 5.16 12.74 -0.18
CA ALA A 37 4.93 14.11 0.30
C ALA A 37 4.14 14.94 -0.71
N GLU A 38 4.41 14.78 -2.02
CA GLU A 38 3.60 15.39 -3.09
C GLU A 38 2.14 14.91 -3.04
N VAL A 39 1.91 13.60 -2.86
CA VAL A 39 0.55 13.05 -2.67
C VAL A 39 -0.13 13.69 -1.46
N ALA A 40 0.57 13.77 -0.32
CA ALA A 40 0.01 14.33 0.91
C ALA A 40 -0.34 15.82 0.75
N ALA A 41 0.44 16.57 -0.03
CA ALA A 41 0.17 17.97 -0.34
C ALA A 41 -1.02 18.13 -1.29
N ALA A 42 -1.14 17.27 -2.30
CA ALA A 42 -2.21 17.30 -3.29
C ALA A 42 -3.56 16.79 -2.76
N ARG A 43 -3.54 15.97 -1.70
CA ARG A 43 -4.74 15.41 -1.03
C ARG A 43 -5.76 14.77 -2.00
N PRO A 44 -5.34 13.82 -2.86
CA PRO A 44 -6.30 13.09 -3.68
C PRO A 44 -7.29 12.32 -2.78
N ARG A 45 -8.47 12.02 -3.33
CA ARG A 45 -9.52 11.27 -2.62
C ARG A 45 -9.15 9.79 -2.42
N ALA A 46 -8.34 9.25 -3.32
CA ALA A 46 -7.73 7.92 -3.23
C ALA A 46 -6.41 7.92 -4.00
N LEU A 47 -5.47 7.05 -3.59
CA LEU A 47 -4.19 6.83 -4.26
C LEU A 47 -4.13 5.42 -4.85
N ILE A 48 -3.67 5.30 -6.08
CA ILE A 48 -3.29 4.01 -6.68
C ILE A 48 -1.77 3.94 -6.73
N VAL A 49 -1.18 2.86 -6.21
CA VAL A 49 0.23 2.51 -6.37
C VAL A 49 0.35 1.45 -7.46
N GLN A 50 1.10 1.74 -8.52
CA GLN A 50 1.20 0.88 -9.70
C GLN A 50 2.62 0.86 -10.28
N SER A 51 2.89 -0.12 -11.12
CA SER A 51 4.10 -0.18 -11.95
C SER A 51 3.81 0.25 -13.38
N LEU A 52 4.75 0.95 -14.01
CA LEU A 52 4.77 1.20 -15.45
C LEU A 52 5.62 0.16 -16.22
N ALA A 53 6.31 -0.72 -15.51
CA ALA A 53 7.11 -1.79 -16.10
C ALA A 53 6.27 -3.04 -16.35
N GLU A 54 6.37 -3.60 -17.56
CA GLU A 54 5.67 -4.84 -17.93
C GLU A 54 6.23 -6.04 -17.14
N GLY A 55 5.34 -6.92 -16.68
CA GLY A 55 5.69 -8.18 -16.02
C GLY A 55 6.27 -8.05 -14.61
N VAL A 56 6.35 -6.84 -14.05
CA VAL A 56 6.87 -6.62 -12.70
C VAL A 56 6.22 -5.43 -12.01
N PHE A 57 5.78 -5.63 -10.78
CA PHE A 57 5.42 -4.56 -9.87
C PHE A 57 6.69 -3.96 -9.24
N CYS A 58 7.43 -4.77 -8.48
CA CYS A 58 8.69 -4.37 -7.85
C CYS A 58 9.53 -5.59 -7.43
N ALA A 59 10.79 -5.64 -7.85
CA ALA A 59 11.73 -6.70 -7.48
C ALA A 59 12.34 -6.56 -6.06
N GLY A 60 11.96 -5.53 -5.31
CA GLY A 60 12.45 -5.28 -3.95
C GLY A 60 13.67 -4.37 -3.92
N ALA A 61 14.50 -4.48 -2.88
CA ALA A 61 15.71 -3.66 -2.76
C ALA A 61 16.75 -4.07 -3.81
N ASP A 62 17.51 -3.10 -4.31
CA ASP A 62 18.58 -3.33 -5.28
C ASP A 62 19.72 -4.14 -4.64
N LEU A 63 19.91 -5.37 -5.12
CA LEU A 63 20.93 -6.28 -4.58
C LEU A 63 22.36 -5.76 -4.79
N GLY A 64 22.60 -4.95 -5.82
CA GLY A 64 23.90 -4.34 -6.07
C GLY A 64 24.29 -3.39 -4.94
N TYR A 65 23.32 -2.66 -4.38
CA TYR A 65 23.53 -1.83 -3.20
C TYR A 65 23.67 -2.67 -1.93
N LEU A 66 22.82 -3.68 -1.74
CA LEU A 66 22.86 -4.54 -0.53
C LEU A 66 24.22 -5.22 -0.33
N ALA A 67 24.90 -5.62 -1.41
CA ALA A 67 26.23 -6.22 -1.33
C ALA A 67 27.25 -5.31 -0.63
N GLY A 68 27.17 -3.99 -0.85
CA GLY A 68 28.06 -3.00 -0.22
C GLY A 68 27.84 -2.83 1.29
N LEU A 69 26.69 -3.27 1.82
CA LEU A 69 26.38 -3.17 3.24
C LEU A 69 27.12 -4.21 4.10
N ALA A 70 27.78 -5.21 3.48
CA ALA A 70 28.50 -6.26 4.19
C ALA A 70 29.58 -5.71 5.13
N ASP A 71 30.22 -4.60 4.77
CA ASP A 71 31.28 -3.97 5.58
C ASP A 71 30.88 -2.57 6.12
N ASP A 72 29.73 -2.02 5.70
CA ASP A 72 29.25 -0.70 6.11
C ASP A 72 28.17 -0.78 7.21
N VAL A 73 28.62 -0.80 8.48
CA VAL A 73 27.71 -0.88 9.64
C VAL A 73 26.74 0.30 9.72
N ALA A 74 27.21 1.52 9.42
CA ALA A 74 26.38 2.72 9.45
C ALA A 74 25.33 2.69 8.31
N GLY A 75 25.74 2.28 7.11
CA GLY A 75 24.88 2.10 5.95
C GLY A 75 23.75 1.11 6.17
N ARG A 76 23.98 0.02 6.94
CA ARG A 76 22.92 -0.96 7.27
C ARG A 76 21.76 -0.31 8.03
N ALA A 77 22.07 0.51 9.04
CA ALA A 77 21.05 1.20 9.83
C ALA A 77 20.33 2.28 9.01
N ALA A 78 21.10 3.05 8.22
CA ALA A 78 20.55 4.07 7.33
C ALA A 78 19.61 3.46 6.28
N PHE A 79 20.00 2.37 5.63
CA PHE A 79 19.17 1.62 4.69
C PHE A 79 17.85 1.16 5.31
N ARG A 80 17.93 0.49 6.47
CA ARG A 80 16.74 0.00 7.18
C ARG A 80 15.80 1.15 7.57
N LEU A 81 16.35 2.27 8.04
CA LEU A 81 15.56 3.42 8.46
C LEU A 81 14.90 4.12 7.27
N ALA A 82 15.65 4.38 6.18
CA ALA A 82 15.11 5.01 4.98
C ALA A 82 13.95 4.21 4.37
N MET A 83 14.10 2.88 4.29
CA MET A 83 13.05 1.99 3.81
C MET A 83 11.82 2.01 4.74
N ARG A 84 12.02 1.88 6.06
CA ARG A 84 10.95 1.95 7.07
C ARG A 84 10.17 3.27 6.96
N GLU A 85 10.88 4.40 6.92
CA GLU A 85 10.25 5.73 6.85
C GLU A 85 9.42 5.90 5.57
N ALA A 86 9.87 5.34 4.45
CA ALA A 86 9.10 5.38 3.21
C ALA A 86 7.79 4.58 3.30
N PHE A 87 7.84 3.36 3.84
CA PHE A 87 6.64 2.53 4.02
C PHE A 87 5.70 3.07 5.10
N ASP A 88 6.23 3.59 6.20
CA ASP A 88 5.45 4.20 7.26
C ASP A 88 4.78 5.50 6.76
N ALA A 89 5.45 6.29 5.91
CA ALA A 89 4.84 7.46 5.27
C ALA A 89 3.70 7.08 4.33
N LEU A 90 3.83 6.01 3.54
CA LEU A 90 2.78 5.53 2.64
C LEU A 90 1.56 5.01 3.44
N ALA A 91 1.80 4.16 4.44
CA ALA A 91 0.76 3.61 5.30
C ALA A 91 0.04 4.71 6.11
N GLY A 92 0.76 5.79 6.46
CA GLY A 92 0.25 6.93 7.21
C GLY A 92 -0.57 7.94 6.40
N LEU A 93 -0.69 7.78 5.08
CA LEU A 93 -1.51 8.66 4.25
C LEU A 93 -2.99 8.64 4.70
N PRO A 94 -3.67 9.80 4.77
CA PRO A 94 -5.04 9.87 5.33
C PRO A 94 -6.10 9.29 4.39
N MET A 95 -5.86 9.28 3.08
CA MET A 95 -6.77 8.71 2.09
C MET A 95 -6.50 7.21 1.88
N PRO A 96 -7.47 6.46 1.31
CA PRO A 96 -7.24 5.08 0.89
C PRO A 96 -6.14 4.96 -0.16
N VAL A 97 -5.34 3.91 -0.03
CA VAL A 97 -4.22 3.56 -0.89
C VAL A 97 -4.44 2.14 -1.44
N ILE A 98 -4.51 2.01 -2.76
CA ILE A 98 -4.73 0.74 -3.45
C ILE A 98 -3.44 0.36 -4.20
N ALA A 99 -2.84 -0.78 -3.91
CA ALA A 99 -1.81 -1.37 -4.75
C ALA A 99 -2.46 -2.15 -5.91
N ALA A 100 -2.14 -1.77 -7.15
CA ALA A 100 -2.45 -2.53 -8.35
C ALA A 100 -1.22 -3.34 -8.75
N VAL A 101 -1.23 -4.63 -8.44
CA VAL A 101 -0.07 -5.52 -8.60
C VAL A 101 -0.26 -6.45 -9.79
N ASP A 102 0.41 -6.12 -10.89
CA ASP A 102 0.62 -7.01 -12.03
C ASP A 102 2.08 -7.50 -12.05
N GLY A 103 2.29 -8.75 -12.47
CA GLY A 103 3.62 -9.36 -12.56
C GLY A 103 4.33 -9.60 -11.21
N GLY A 104 5.67 -9.64 -11.25
CA GLY A 104 6.50 -9.97 -10.09
C GLY A 104 6.49 -8.92 -8.97
N CYS A 105 6.27 -9.36 -7.73
CA CYS A 105 6.30 -8.56 -6.51
C CYS A 105 7.13 -9.29 -5.45
N PHE A 106 8.36 -8.84 -5.21
CA PHE A 106 9.35 -9.61 -4.47
C PHE A 106 10.02 -8.81 -3.35
N GLY A 107 10.28 -9.47 -2.21
CA GLY A 107 11.01 -8.88 -1.09
C GLY A 107 10.42 -7.53 -0.67
N ALA A 108 11.22 -6.47 -0.68
CA ALA A 108 10.74 -5.12 -0.33
C ALA A 108 9.62 -4.58 -1.25
N GLY A 109 9.39 -5.16 -2.43
CA GLY A 109 8.21 -4.89 -3.25
C GLY A 109 6.92 -5.38 -2.59
N VAL A 110 6.98 -6.53 -1.92
CA VAL A 110 5.88 -7.01 -1.06
C VAL A 110 5.73 -6.08 0.15
N ALA A 111 6.81 -5.61 0.78
CA ALA A 111 6.70 -4.63 1.88
C ALA A 111 6.02 -3.32 1.42
N LEU A 112 6.36 -2.80 0.24
CA LEU A 112 5.70 -1.64 -0.35
C LEU A 112 4.20 -1.87 -0.57
N MET A 113 3.84 -3.02 -1.13
CA MET A 113 2.46 -3.45 -1.32
C MET A 113 1.72 -3.58 0.03
N LEU A 114 2.35 -4.18 1.04
CA LEU A 114 1.78 -4.35 2.38
C LEU A 114 1.57 -3.03 3.13
N ALA A 115 2.19 -1.94 2.69
CA ALA A 115 1.95 -0.59 3.22
C ALA A 115 0.71 0.09 2.61
N CYS A 116 0.06 -0.53 1.62
CA CYS A 116 -1.21 -0.07 1.05
C CYS A 116 -2.41 -0.68 1.81
N ASP A 117 -3.57 -0.01 1.76
CA ASP A 117 -4.78 -0.46 2.45
C ASP A 117 -5.43 -1.64 1.73
N VAL A 118 -5.49 -1.57 0.41
CA VAL A 118 -6.05 -2.60 -0.46
C VAL A 118 -5.01 -3.02 -1.49
N VAL A 119 -4.98 -4.30 -1.82
CA VAL A 119 -4.09 -4.92 -2.79
C VAL A 119 -4.92 -5.75 -3.75
N LEU A 120 -4.91 -5.33 -5.02
CA LEU A 120 -5.52 -6.06 -6.13
C LEU A 120 -4.41 -6.70 -6.95
N ALA A 121 -4.55 -8.00 -7.22
CA ALA A 121 -3.58 -8.73 -8.01
C ALA A 121 -4.13 -9.02 -9.42
N GLY A 122 -3.28 -8.90 -10.43
CA GLY A 122 -3.56 -9.43 -11.75
C GLY A 122 -3.33 -10.94 -11.82
N GLU A 123 -3.84 -11.60 -12.85
CA GLU A 123 -3.58 -13.03 -13.11
C GLU A 123 -2.08 -13.35 -13.29
N SER A 124 -1.33 -12.36 -13.79
CA SER A 124 0.12 -12.42 -13.97
C SER A 124 0.91 -12.28 -12.65
N ALA A 125 0.26 -11.90 -11.55
CA ALA A 125 0.93 -11.55 -10.32
C ALA A 125 1.66 -12.74 -9.68
N ARG A 126 2.89 -12.51 -9.21
CA ARG A 126 3.71 -13.50 -8.51
C ARG A 126 4.36 -12.87 -7.30
N PHE A 127 4.30 -13.54 -6.17
CA PHE A 127 4.77 -13.02 -4.88
C PHE A 127 5.81 -13.95 -4.26
N ALA A 128 6.88 -13.39 -3.70
CA ALA A 128 7.79 -14.13 -2.85
C ALA A 128 8.52 -13.19 -1.88
N ILE A 129 8.83 -13.68 -0.69
CA ILE A 129 9.58 -12.93 0.33
C ILE A 129 10.79 -13.78 0.73
N PRO A 130 11.89 -13.82 -0.05
CA PRO A 130 12.98 -14.78 0.18
C PRO A 130 14.26 -14.18 0.82
N PRO A 131 14.21 -13.33 1.87
CA PRO A 131 15.42 -12.73 2.44
C PRO A 131 16.39 -13.77 3.00
N ALA A 132 15.88 -14.93 3.47
CA ALA A 132 16.72 -16.02 3.96
C ALA A 132 17.60 -16.66 2.86
N LYS A 133 17.21 -16.60 1.57
CA LYS A 133 18.08 -17.03 0.46
C LYS A 133 19.33 -16.14 0.32
N LEU A 134 19.29 -14.93 0.87
CA LEU A 134 20.39 -13.97 0.88
C LEU A 134 21.12 -13.92 2.24
N GLY A 135 20.71 -14.74 3.21
CA GLY A 135 21.28 -14.72 4.56
C GLY A 135 20.89 -13.49 5.40
N ILE A 136 19.83 -12.77 5.03
CA ILE A 136 19.34 -11.60 5.77
C ILE A 136 17.94 -11.85 6.35
N THR A 137 17.55 -11.00 7.30
CA THR A 137 16.22 -11.02 7.91
C THR A 137 15.25 -10.09 7.17
N TYR A 138 13.98 -10.14 7.55
CA TYR A 138 12.95 -9.20 7.11
C TYR A 138 12.65 -8.18 8.23
N PRO A 139 12.45 -6.90 7.94
CA PRO A 139 12.17 -5.91 8.98
C PRO A 139 10.90 -6.28 9.77
N GLN A 140 10.99 -6.15 11.10
CA GLN A 140 9.92 -6.61 12.01
C GLN A 140 8.54 -5.99 11.72
N GLN A 141 8.49 -4.74 11.26
CA GLN A 141 7.23 -4.09 10.87
C GLN A 141 6.61 -4.73 9.63
N ASP A 142 7.42 -5.09 8.64
CA ASP A 142 6.92 -5.69 7.41
C ASP A 142 6.48 -7.14 7.67
N VAL A 143 7.14 -7.82 8.61
CA VAL A 143 6.63 -9.09 9.18
C VAL A 143 5.29 -8.87 9.88
N ALA A 144 5.13 -7.81 10.68
CA ALA A 144 3.87 -7.51 11.36
C ALA A 144 2.73 -7.23 10.36
N ARG A 145 2.97 -6.44 9.31
CA ARG A 145 2.00 -6.20 8.23
C ARG A 145 1.62 -7.49 7.49
N LEU A 146 2.60 -8.36 7.21
CA LEU A 146 2.35 -9.66 6.59
C LEU A 146 1.48 -10.54 7.49
N VAL A 147 1.82 -10.64 8.79
CA VAL A 147 1.06 -11.45 9.76
C VAL A 147 -0.36 -10.92 9.93
N ALA A 148 -0.56 -9.60 9.96
CA ALA A 148 -1.89 -9.00 10.05
C ALA A 148 -2.79 -9.38 8.86
N ARG A 149 -2.19 -9.52 7.65
CA ARG A 149 -2.92 -9.92 6.44
C ARG A 149 -3.17 -11.43 6.34
N THR A 150 -2.15 -12.24 6.53
CA THR A 150 -2.21 -13.68 6.19
C THR A 150 -2.35 -14.59 7.41
N GLY A 151 -2.25 -14.04 8.62
CA GLY A 151 -2.04 -14.80 9.85
C GLY A 151 -0.63 -15.40 9.95
N ARG A 152 -0.28 -15.86 11.16
CA ARG A 152 1.06 -16.37 11.49
C ARG A 152 1.47 -17.60 10.67
N ALA A 153 0.54 -18.51 10.40
CA ALA A 153 0.83 -19.76 9.71
C ALA A 153 1.24 -19.52 8.25
N GLN A 154 0.49 -18.71 7.51
CA GLN A 154 0.83 -18.39 6.12
C GLN A 154 2.05 -17.46 6.04
N ALA A 155 2.21 -16.53 6.99
CA ALA A 155 3.42 -15.72 7.07
C ALA A 155 4.68 -16.59 7.27
N ALA A 156 4.60 -17.62 8.13
CA ALA A 156 5.69 -18.58 8.31
C ALA A 156 5.95 -19.40 7.04
N ARG A 157 4.91 -19.84 6.33
CA ARG A 157 5.06 -20.52 5.03
C ARG A 157 5.80 -19.64 4.01
N LEU A 158 5.46 -18.36 3.91
CA LEU A 158 6.08 -17.42 2.97
C LEU A 158 7.52 -17.05 3.37
N LEU A 159 7.79 -16.81 4.67
CA LEU A 159 9.09 -16.33 5.15
C LEU A 159 10.09 -17.45 5.47
N LEU A 160 9.62 -18.55 6.07
CA LEU A 160 10.46 -19.68 6.48
C LEU A 160 10.48 -20.77 5.41
N GLY A 161 9.32 -21.06 4.80
CA GLY A 161 9.22 -22.00 3.68
C GLY A 161 9.75 -21.42 2.36
N LEU A 162 9.79 -20.08 2.25
CA LEU A 162 10.25 -19.35 1.06
C LEU A 162 9.40 -19.64 -0.19
N ASP A 163 8.14 -20.05 0.02
CA ASP A 163 7.19 -20.32 -1.04
C ASP A 163 6.96 -19.06 -1.89
N ALA A 164 7.04 -19.26 -3.21
CA ALA A 164 6.50 -18.30 -4.16
C ALA A 164 5.04 -18.65 -4.44
N VAL A 165 4.16 -17.66 -4.45
CA VAL A 165 2.73 -17.84 -4.70
C VAL A 165 2.28 -17.02 -5.90
N ASP A 166 1.35 -17.56 -6.68
CA ASP A 166 0.66 -16.78 -7.71
C ASP A 166 -0.48 -15.96 -7.14
N GLY A 167 -1.14 -15.16 -7.98
CA GLY A 167 -2.28 -14.34 -7.57
C GLY A 167 -3.39 -15.17 -6.91
N ALA A 168 -3.72 -16.35 -7.45
CA ALA A 168 -4.83 -17.16 -6.98
C ALA A 168 -4.56 -17.69 -5.56
N GLU A 169 -3.36 -18.23 -5.34
CA GLU A 169 -2.92 -18.65 -4.02
C GLU A 169 -2.78 -17.46 -3.07
N ALA A 170 -2.26 -16.32 -3.53
CA ALA A 170 -2.16 -15.10 -2.74
C ALA A 170 -3.53 -14.63 -2.21
N ALA A 171 -4.58 -14.68 -3.04
CA ALA A 171 -5.94 -14.37 -2.61
C ALA A 171 -6.47 -15.40 -1.62
N ARG A 172 -6.24 -16.70 -1.87
CA ARG A 172 -6.68 -17.79 -0.98
C ARG A 172 -6.09 -17.69 0.43
N ILE A 173 -4.86 -17.20 0.56
CA ILE A 173 -4.17 -17.06 1.86
C ILE A 173 -4.32 -15.67 2.50
N GLY A 174 -5.08 -14.75 1.89
CA GLY A 174 -5.29 -13.39 2.40
C GLY A 174 -4.13 -12.42 2.17
N LEU A 175 -3.16 -12.77 1.31
CA LEU A 175 -2.05 -11.87 0.97
C LEU A 175 -2.53 -10.69 0.10
N VAL A 176 -3.55 -10.91 -0.73
CA VAL A 176 -4.24 -9.90 -1.55
C VAL A 176 -5.75 -10.10 -1.42
N GLU A 177 -6.55 -9.05 -1.65
CA GLU A 177 -8.02 -9.15 -1.47
C GLU A 177 -8.68 -9.99 -2.56
N ARG A 178 -8.17 -9.93 -3.79
CA ARG A 178 -8.65 -10.73 -4.92
C ARG A 178 -7.72 -10.65 -6.12
N VAL A 179 -7.91 -11.61 -7.02
CA VAL A 179 -7.34 -11.62 -8.37
C VAL A 179 -8.36 -11.12 -9.37
N VAL A 180 -7.90 -10.32 -10.33
CA VAL A 180 -8.68 -9.81 -11.45
C VAL A 180 -7.86 -9.92 -12.74
N PRO A 181 -8.49 -9.81 -13.93
CA PRO A 181 -7.74 -9.89 -15.19
C PRO A 181 -6.60 -8.86 -15.30
N VAL A 182 -6.86 -7.61 -14.89
CA VAL A 182 -5.88 -6.52 -14.85
C VAL A 182 -6.09 -5.73 -13.57
N ALA A 183 -5.06 -5.66 -12.71
CA ALA A 183 -5.20 -5.06 -11.38
C ALA A 183 -5.53 -3.57 -11.46
N LEU A 184 -4.91 -2.85 -12.41
CA LEU A 184 -5.10 -1.42 -12.58
C LEU A 184 -6.55 -1.04 -12.89
N VAL A 185 -7.19 -1.74 -13.82
CA VAL A 185 -8.58 -1.46 -14.23
C VAL A 185 -9.52 -1.54 -13.03
N GLU A 186 -9.34 -2.56 -12.19
CA GLU A 186 -10.17 -2.72 -11.01
C GLU A 186 -9.79 -1.73 -9.89
N ALA A 187 -8.52 -1.36 -9.78
CA ALA A 187 -8.07 -0.32 -8.85
C ALA A 187 -8.68 1.04 -9.21
N GLU A 188 -8.73 1.40 -10.49
CA GLU A 188 -9.38 2.64 -10.97
C GLU A 188 -10.88 2.64 -10.67
N ARG A 189 -11.56 1.52 -10.93
CA ARG A 189 -12.98 1.36 -10.59
C ARG A 189 -13.23 1.55 -9.09
N MET A 190 -12.39 0.94 -8.26
CA MET A 190 -12.49 1.04 -6.79
C MET A 190 -12.15 2.45 -6.30
N ALA A 191 -11.09 3.06 -6.81
CA ALA A 191 -10.69 4.43 -6.48
C ALA A 191 -11.77 5.44 -6.86
N GLY A 192 -12.43 5.27 -8.02
CA GLY A 192 -13.57 6.08 -8.42
C GLY A 192 -14.75 5.98 -7.45
N ALA A 193 -15.07 4.77 -7.00
CA ALA A 193 -16.11 4.56 -5.99
C ALA A 193 -15.74 5.21 -4.65
N MET A 194 -14.49 5.06 -4.18
CA MET A 194 -13.99 5.72 -2.97
C MET A 194 -14.05 7.25 -3.10
N ALA A 195 -13.64 7.79 -4.25
CA ALA A 195 -13.62 9.22 -4.52
C ALA A 195 -15.01 9.88 -4.47
N ALA A 196 -16.07 9.12 -4.79
CA ALA A 196 -17.46 9.55 -4.72
C ALA A 196 -18.05 9.55 -3.29
N THR A 197 -17.29 9.15 -2.28
CA THR A 197 -17.71 9.14 -0.87
C THR A 197 -17.09 10.27 -0.05
N SER A 198 -17.47 10.36 1.24
CA SER A 198 -16.91 11.35 2.18
C SER A 198 -15.43 11.04 2.50
N PRO A 199 -14.49 11.99 2.26
CA PRO A 199 -13.09 11.81 2.63
C PRO A 199 -12.90 11.75 4.13
N ALA A 200 -13.67 12.54 4.86
CA ALA A 200 -13.61 12.58 6.31
C ALA A 200 -13.98 11.20 6.88
N SER A 201 -15.06 10.59 6.37
CA SER A 201 -15.44 9.23 6.75
C SER A 201 -14.38 8.21 6.36
N LEU A 202 -13.85 8.23 5.13
CA LEU A 202 -12.80 7.29 4.72
C LEU A 202 -11.52 7.44 5.54
N THR A 203 -11.11 8.67 5.87
CA THR A 203 -9.95 8.95 6.72
C THR A 203 -10.18 8.40 8.13
N ALA A 204 -11.37 8.62 8.71
CA ALA A 204 -11.71 8.10 10.03
C ALA A 204 -11.73 6.56 10.03
N LEU A 205 -12.40 5.94 9.06
CA LEU A 205 -12.47 4.48 8.92
C LEU A 205 -11.09 3.85 8.75
N LYS A 206 -10.21 4.44 7.91
CA LYS A 206 -8.82 3.97 7.78
C LYS A 206 -8.07 3.98 9.10
N ARG A 207 -8.23 5.04 9.91
CA ARG A 207 -7.63 5.13 11.25
C ARG A 207 -8.19 4.07 12.22
N MET A 208 -9.49 3.81 12.15
CA MET A 208 -10.14 2.78 12.98
C MET A 208 -9.67 1.38 12.59
N ILE A 209 -9.56 1.09 11.29
CA ILE A 209 -8.99 -0.19 10.78
C ILE A 209 -7.57 -0.39 11.31
N ALA A 210 -6.72 0.64 11.26
CA ALA A 210 -5.35 0.56 11.78
C ALA A 210 -5.25 0.28 13.29
N ARG A 211 -6.35 0.44 14.04
CA ARG A 211 -6.43 0.22 15.49
C ARG A 211 -7.30 -0.97 15.88
N ALA A 212 -7.82 -1.73 14.92
CA ALA A 212 -8.84 -2.75 15.16
C ALA A 212 -8.39 -3.90 16.07
N ASP A 213 -7.09 -4.16 16.17
CA ASP A 213 -6.52 -5.18 17.07
C ASP A 213 -6.39 -4.70 18.54
N GLY A 214 -6.60 -3.41 18.78
CA GLY A 214 -6.57 -2.80 20.11
C GLY A 214 -7.93 -2.80 20.81
N PRO A 215 -8.00 -2.42 22.09
CA PRO A 215 -9.27 -2.16 22.75
C PRO A 215 -9.99 -1.00 22.04
N ALA A 216 -11.32 -0.97 22.16
CA ALA A 216 -12.09 0.22 21.80
C ALA A 216 -11.51 1.45 22.53
N ASP A 217 -11.35 2.54 21.81
CA ASP A 217 -10.70 3.76 22.32
C ASP A 217 -11.64 4.96 22.20
N ALA A 218 -11.67 5.79 23.25
CA ALA A 218 -12.58 6.93 23.35
C ALA A 218 -12.41 7.96 22.22
N ALA A 219 -11.23 8.03 21.58
CA ALA A 219 -11.05 8.93 20.44
C ALA A 219 -11.74 8.39 19.18
N SER A 220 -11.80 7.07 18.98
CA SER A 220 -12.58 6.45 17.90
C SER A 220 -14.09 6.62 18.12
N ASP A 221 -14.57 6.49 19.37
CA ASP A 221 -15.98 6.75 19.71
C ASP A 221 -16.36 8.22 19.47
N ALA A 222 -15.53 9.17 19.90
CA ALA A 222 -15.76 10.59 19.66
C ALA A 222 -15.77 10.93 18.16
N LEU A 223 -14.87 10.34 17.35
CA LEU A 223 -14.88 10.50 15.89
C LEU A 223 -16.17 9.99 15.25
N PHE A 224 -16.74 8.90 15.77
CA PHE A 224 -18.02 8.37 15.32
C PHE A 224 -19.17 9.31 15.67
N ASP A 225 -19.25 9.76 16.93
CA ASP A 225 -20.30 10.68 17.40
C ASP A 225 -20.27 12.02 16.66
N ASP A 226 -19.08 12.60 16.49
CA ASP A 226 -18.88 13.87 15.77
C ASP A 226 -19.28 13.76 14.29
N SER A 227 -19.24 12.56 13.70
CA SER A 227 -19.58 12.35 12.29
C SER A 227 -21.04 12.71 11.97
N PHE A 228 -21.96 12.54 12.93
CA PHE A 228 -23.39 12.91 12.77
C PHE A 228 -23.60 14.43 12.71
N GLY A 229 -22.68 15.23 13.25
CA GLY A 229 -22.72 16.69 13.16
C GLY A 229 -22.12 17.27 11.87
N SER A 230 -21.47 16.43 11.06
CA SER A 230 -20.66 16.87 9.92
C SER A 230 -21.49 17.44 8.76
N ALA A 231 -20.85 18.25 7.90
CA ALA A 231 -21.45 18.69 6.64
C ALA A 231 -21.69 17.52 5.68
N ASP A 232 -20.77 16.55 5.65
CA ASP A 232 -20.87 15.37 4.81
C ASP A 232 -22.06 14.49 5.21
N PHE A 233 -22.31 14.29 6.51
CA PHE A 233 -23.51 13.56 6.95
C PHE A 233 -24.80 14.24 6.49
N ARG A 234 -24.91 15.56 6.68
CA ARG A 234 -26.06 16.35 6.22
C ARG A 234 -26.29 16.24 4.72
N GLU A 235 -25.22 16.32 3.92
CA GLU A 235 -25.28 16.15 2.47
C GLU A 235 -25.66 14.71 2.09
N GLY A 236 -25.07 13.71 2.73
CA GLY A 236 -25.37 12.30 2.45
C GLY A 236 -26.84 11.97 2.68
N ILE A 237 -27.40 12.42 3.79
CA ILE A 237 -28.83 12.26 4.11
C ILE A 237 -29.71 13.04 3.11
N ALA A 238 -29.36 14.29 2.79
CA ALA A 238 -30.12 15.09 1.83
C ALA A 238 -30.12 14.47 0.43
N ALA A 239 -28.97 13.98 -0.04
CA ALA A 239 -28.82 13.32 -1.32
C ALA A 239 -29.62 12.00 -1.40
N TYR A 240 -29.58 11.21 -0.32
CA TYR A 240 -30.37 9.99 -0.19
C TYR A 240 -31.87 10.25 -0.32
N HIS A 241 -32.42 11.22 0.43
CA HIS A 241 -33.84 11.57 0.33
C HIS A 241 -34.23 12.11 -1.06
N ALA A 242 -33.34 12.87 -1.70
CA ALA A 242 -33.56 13.43 -3.03
C ALA A 242 -33.24 12.43 -4.18
N ARG A 243 -32.80 11.21 -3.88
CA ARG A 243 -32.38 10.18 -4.86
C ARG A 243 -31.37 10.69 -5.89
N ARG A 244 -30.40 11.48 -5.42
CA ARG A 244 -29.29 12.02 -6.22
C ARG A 244 -27.96 11.55 -5.66
N ALA A 245 -26.89 11.68 -6.46
CA ALA A 245 -25.54 11.48 -5.95
C ALA A 245 -25.19 12.58 -4.92
N PRO A 246 -24.50 12.25 -3.82
CA PRO A 246 -24.00 13.24 -2.88
C PRO A 246 -22.78 13.98 -3.45
N VAL A 247 -22.60 15.23 -3.02
CA VAL A 247 -21.45 16.07 -3.34
C VAL A 247 -20.74 16.45 -2.04
N PHE A 248 -19.80 15.61 -1.63
CA PHE A 248 -19.04 15.81 -0.39
C PHE A 248 -17.95 16.88 -0.59
N GLY A 249 -17.68 17.64 0.48
CA GLY A 249 -16.63 18.66 0.48
C GLY A 249 -15.22 18.08 0.30
N SER A 250 -14.26 18.93 -0.06
CA SER A 250 -12.83 18.60 -0.16
C SER A 250 -12.19 18.40 1.21
#